data_AF-A0A8K0LXY2-F1
#
_entry.id   AF-A0A8K0LXY2-F1
#
_cell.length_a   1.000
_cell.length_b   1.000
_cell.length_c   1.000
_cell.angle_alpha   90.00
_cell.angle_beta   90.00
_cell.angle_gamma   90.00
#
_symmetry.space_group_name_H-M   'P 1'
#
loop_
_entity.id
_entity.type
_entity.pdbx_description
1 polymer ?
#
loop_
_entity_poly.entity_id
_entity_poly.type
_entity_poly.pdbx_seq_one_letter_code
_entity_poly.pdbx_strand_id
1 'polypeptide(L)'
;MTALLYETVPAFEDTWIECLGDLGRYRMVIEDDDIKDREVWIGVSRHWYSKASDKSPTTGRLYHHLAILARPNALQQLYYYAKSLCVLIPFLSTKESIMTLFDPVLGSNTTRLAPIDAAFMQVHGIFFSGKSEDKLEDSIEEFLSLLNNHISRTTRRWLEAGYFIGIAIGCSLFGYGADSNVLTRAMSQRLDETGTTRDESTIPEVPPGDTFKKSLSFAVRTYEIVTTRWGDANILPFVHTTLVFIEHMTRYPTAMSYLEREYPWKLTAAMLNYILASGERTSTVTPEDYAMRGLTYAEDYHPKGWFVNEKIDEDEKFFELASMADERKERILYLGLKIATLGKWLTFDTETKLFYVVSKYDVELEAIPQSQPQSPDPKHSP
;
A
#
# COMPACT_ATOMS: atom_id res chain seq x y z
N MET A 1 22.22 30.15 -0.26
CA MET A 1 22.77 29.96 -1.63
C MET A 1 21.92 28.96 -2.41
N THR A 2 21.73 27.73 -1.91
CA THR A 2 20.94 26.69 -2.63
C THR A 2 19.47 27.06 -2.90
N ALA A 3 18.76 27.69 -1.95
CA ALA A 3 17.39 28.15 -2.18
C ALA A 3 17.29 29.20 -3.31
N LEU A 4 18.28 30.11 -3.40
CA LEU A 4 18.36 31.07 -4.50
C LEU A 4 18.65 30.37 -5.83
N LEU A 5 19.48 29.32 -5.84
CA LEU A 5 19.74 28.52 -7.05
C LEU A 5 18.50 27.76 -7.51
N TYR A 6 17.70 27.23 -6.57
CA TYR A 6 16.39 26.64 -6.86
C TYR A 6 15.47 27.64 -7.59
N GLU A 7 15.42 28.90 -7.13
CA GLU A 7 14.57 29.94 -7.72
C GLU A 7 15.09 30.49 -9.05
N THR A 8 16.41 30.49 -9.26
CA THR A 8 17.04 31.23 -10.37
C THR A 8 17.64 30.33 -11.46
N VAL A 9 17.85 29.04 -11.19
CA VAL A 9 18.49 28.09 -12.11
C VAL A 9 17.61 26.84 -12.28
N PRO A 10 16.55 26.91 -13.11
CA PRO A 10 15.59 25.81 -13.26
C PRO A 10 16.17 24.56 -13.92
N ALA A 11 17.30 24.68 -14.63
CA ALA A 11 17.95 23.56 -15.32
C ALA A 11 18.36 22.41 -14.39
N PHE A 12 18.54 22.67 -13.10
CA PHE A 12 18.92 21.69 -12.09
C PHE A 12 17.91 21.64 -10.94
N GLU A 13 16.65 22.02 -11.19
CA GLU A 13 15.62 22.15 -10.16
C GLU A 13 15.51 20.88 -9.30
N ASP A 14 15.44 19.70 -9.92
CA ASP A 14 15.32 18.42 -9.21
C ASP A 14 16.52 18.16 -8.29
N THR A 15 17.73 18.51 -8.74
CA THR A 15 18.95 18.42 -7.93
C THR A 15 18.90 19.39 -6.76
N TRP A 16 18.43 20.62 -6.97
CA TRP A 16 18.32 21.61 -5.90
C TRP A 16 17.30 21.24 -4.83
N ILE A 17 16.14 20.70 -5.22
CA ILE A 17 15.11 20.23 -4.29
C ILE A 17 15.71 19.16 -3.37
N GLU A 18 16.43 18.18 -3.93
CA GLU A 18 17.08 17.14 -3.13
C GLU A 18 18.17 17.70 -2.20
N CYS A 19 19.03 18.58 -2.70
CA CYS A 19 20.06 19.23 -1.88
C CYS A 19 19.46 20.02 -0.71
N LEU A 20 18.29 20.65 -0.90
CA LEU A 20 17.58 21.35 0.17
C LEU A 20 17.05 20.37 1.23
N GLY A 21 16.57 19.20 0.81
CA GLY A 21 16.24 18.09 1.70
C GLY A 21 17.44 17.62 2.52
N ASP A 22 18.60 17.42 1.86
CA ASP A 22 19.85 17.01 2.51
C ASP A 22 20.33 18.05 3.53
N LEU A 23 20.30 19.33 3.18
CA LEU A 23 20.68 20.42 4.07
C LEU A 23 19.79 20.47 5.32
N GLY A 24 18.47 20.30 5.16
CA GLY A 24 17.55 20.19 6.28
C GLY A 24 17.88 18.99 7.19
N ARG A 25 18.17 17.83 6.59
CA ARG A 25 18.55 16.61 7.34
C ARG A 25 19.88 16.78 8.07
N TYR A 26 20.88 17.40 7.45
CA TYR A 26 22.15 17.67 8.12
C TYR A 26 21.98 18.65 9.28
N ARG A 27 21.14 19.68 9.13
CA ARG A 27 20.79 20.59 10.22
C ARG A 27 20.09 19.89 11.37
N MET A 28 19.12 19.01 11.09
CA MET A 28 18.48 18.17 12.10
C MET A 28 19.51 17.39 12.95
N VAL A 29 20.60 16.89 12.36
CA VAL A 29 21.64 16.14 13.08
C VAL A 29 22.59 17.05 13.86
N ILE A 30 22.85 18.27 13.37
CA ILE A 30 23.74 19.23 14.03
C ILE A 30 23.05 19.85 15.26
N GLU A 31 21.77 20.21 15.16
CA GLU A 31 20.99 20.85 16.22
C GLU A 31 20.42 19.81 17.23
N ASP A 32 21.16 18.75 17.56
CA ASP A 32 20.66 17.62 18.38
C ASP A 32 20.30 18.00 19.83
N ASP A 33 20.78 19.14 20.32
CA ASP A 33 20.56 19.59 21.69
C ASP A 33 19.17 20.24 21.92
N ASP A 34 18.51 20.75 20.86
CA ASP A 34 17.16 21.33 20.95
C ASP A 34 16.13 20.51 20.15
N ILE A 35 15.23 19.84 20.87
CA ILE A 35 14.17 19.00 20.29
C ILE A 35 13.27 19.80 19.34
N LYS A 36 12.99 21.08 19.63
CA LYS A 36 12.12 21.90 18.78
C LYS A 36 12.78 22.26 17.47
N ASP A 37 14.06 22.65 17.51
CA ASP A 37 14.82 22.96 16.31
C ASP A 37 14.97 21.70 15.45
N ARG A 38 15.21 20.55 16.09
CA ARG A 38 15.22 19.25 15.42
C ARG A 38 13.90 18.94 14.71
N GLU A 39 12.76 19.15 15.37
CA GLU A 39 11.42 18.97 14.77
C GLU A 39 11.19 19.90 13.57
N VAL A 40 11.61 21.16 13.66
CA VAL A 40 11.54 22.12 12.55
C VAL A 40 12.35 21.63 11.35
N TRP A 41 13.60 21.22 11.57
CA TRP A 41 14.46 20.73 10.49
C TRP A 41 13.98 19.39 9.89
N ILE A 42 13.34 18.53 10.69
CA ILE A 42 12.63 17.35 10.19
C ILE A 42 11.53 17.78 9.22
N GLY A 43 10.70 18.76 9.60
CA GLY A 43 9.63 19.28 8.75
C GLY A 43 10.15 19.87 7.45
N VAL A 44 11.20 20.70 7.51
CA VAL A 44 11.85 21.28 6.33
C VAL A 44 12.41 20.20 5.41
N SER A 45 13.13 19.23 5.97
CA SER A 45 13.71 18.14 5.18
C SER A 45 12.63 17.28 4.53
N ARG A 46 11.56 16.97 5.26
CA ARG A 46 10.42 16.21 4.77
C ARG A 46 9.74 16.91 3.60
N HIS A 47 9.43 18.20 3.73
CA HIS A 47 8.84 19.02 2.66
C HIS A 47 9.62 18.91 1.35
N TRP A 48 10.94 19.08 1.41
CA TRP A 48 11.79 19.01 0.22
C TRP A 48 11.86 17.60 -0.39
N TYR A 49 11.97 16.55 0.43
CA TYR A 49 11.97 15.18 -0.11
C TYR A 49 10.61 14.76 -0.66
N SER A 50 9.51 15.18 -0.04
CA SER A 50 8.16 14.92 -0.54
C SER A 50 7.99 15.57 -1.90
N LYS A 51 8.35 16.85 -2.04
CA LYS A 51 8.36 17.56 -3.32
C LYS A 51 9.25 16.87 -4.37
N ALA A 52 10.45 16.42 -4.01
CA ALA A 52 11.30 15.66 -4.92
C ALA A 52 10.63 14.35 -5.36
N SER A 53 9.99 13.64 -4.42
CA SER A 53 9.33 12.36 -4.70
C SER A 53 8.09 12.54 -5.59
N ASP A 54 7.40 13.68 -5.53
CA ASP A 54 6.31 13.97 -6.47
C ASP A 54 6.80 14.18 -7.90
N LYS A 55 8.00 14.75 -8.06
CA LYS A 55 8.61 14.95 -9.38
C LYS A 55 9.24 13.67 -9.92
N SER A 56 9.83 12.86 -9.04
CA SER A 56 10.52 11.62 -9.41
C SER A 56 9.99 10.43 -8.60
N PRO A 57 8.71 10.05 -8.76
CA PRO A 57 8.05 9.07 -7.89
C PRO A 57 8.63 7.65 -8.00
N THR A 58 9.36 7.36 -9.07
CA THR A 58 10.03 6.08 -9.31
C THR A 58 11.37 5.94 -8.61
N THR A 59 11.86 6.98 -7.92
CA THR A 59 13.23 7.04 -7.39
C THR A 59 13.28 6.64 -5.91
N GLY A 60 13.85 5.47 -5.63
CA GLY A 60 13.86 4.84 -4.32
C GLY A 60 14.58 5.63 -3.22
N ARG A 61 15.66 6.34 -3.55
CA ARG A 61 16.48 7.05 -2.54
C ARG A 61 15.71 8.17 -1.83
N LEU A 62 14.71 8.76 -2.49
CA LEU A 62 13.86 9.79 -1.92
C LEU A 62 13.00 9.21 -0.78
N TYR A 63 12.39 8.05 -1.01
CA TYR A 63 11.63 7.35 0.01
C TYR A 63 12.51 6.82 1.14
N HIS A 64 13.75 6.41 0.84
CA HIS A 64 14.71 6.07 1.89
C HIS A 64 14.94 7.24 2.87
N HIS A 65 15.12 8.46 2.37
CA HIS A 65 15.27 9.64 3.22
C HIS A 65 13.98 9.99 3.96
N LEU A 66 12.82 9.88 3.32
CA LEU A 66 11.52 10.04 3.98
C LEU A 66 11.32 9.01 5.12
N ALA A 67 11.79 7.78 4.95
CA ALA A 67 11.76 6.77 6.01
C ALA A 67 12.57 7.23 7.22
N ILE A 68 13.79 7.74 7.04
CA ILE A 68 14.61 8.25 8.16
C ILE A 68 13.87 9.35 8.93
N LEU A 69 13.16 10.23 8.22
CA LEU A 69 12.41 11.37 8.77
C LEU A 69 11.03 10.99 9.34
N ALA A 70 10.57 9.75 9.14
CA ALA A 70 9.30 9.26 9.67
C ALA A 70 9.39 8.81 11.13
N ARG A 71 10.58 8.85 11.76
CA ARG A 71 10.72 8.53 13.19
C ARG A 71 9.89 9.48 14.07
N PRO A 72 9.25 8.98 15.14
CA PRO A 72 9.30 7.60 15.65
C PRO A 72 8.23 6.64 15.07
N ASN A 73 7.50 7.03 14.02
CA ASN A 73 6.44 6.20 13.44
C ASN A 73 7.02 4.98 12.70
N ALA A 74 6.97 3.80 13.33
CA ALA A 74 7.53 2.56 12.79
C ALA A 74 6.81 2.07 11.53
N LEU A 75 5.48 2.19 11.50
CA LEU A 75 4.68 1.76 10.35
C LEU A 75 4.99 2.61 9.11
N GLN A 76 5.05 3.93 9.27
CA GLN A 76 5.40 4.84 8.19
C GLN A 76 6.85 4.65 7.72
N GLN A 77 7.78 4.38 8.65
CA GLN A 77 9.16 3.99 8.31
C GLN A 77 9.19 2.73 7.43
N LEU A 78 8.47 1.66 7.82
CA LEU A 78 8.40 0.44 7.04
C LEU A 78 7.82 0.69 5.65
N TYR A 79 6.71 1.44 5.57
CA TYR A 79 6.12 1.82 4.29
C TYR A 79 7.15 2.48 3.35
N TYR A 80 7.85 3.51 3.83
CA TYR A 80 8.82 4.23 3.00
C TYR A 80 10.04 3.39 2.64
N TYR A 81 10.58 2.58 3.56
CA TYR A 81 11.69 1.68 3.25
C TYR A 81 11.28 0.57 2.26
N ALA A 82 10.10 -0.02 2.44
CA ALA A 82 9.58 -1.01 1.50
C ALA A 82 9.36 -0.39 0.11
N LYS A 83 8.73 0.80 0.05
CA LYS A 83 8.56 1.57 -1.19
C LYS A 83 9.90 1.89 -1.85
N SER A 84 10.90 2.32 -1.08
CA SER A 84 12.26 2.59 -1.59
C SER A 84 12.90 1.41 -2.33
N LEU A 85 12.51 0.18 -1.99
CA LEU A 85 12.99 -1.05 -2.62
C LEU A 85 12.08 -1.57 -3.76
N CYS A 86 10.81 -1.15 -3.80
CA CYS A 86 9.79 -1.67 -4.74
C CYS A 86 9.39 -0.69 -5.85
N VAL A 87 9.91 0.54 -5.84
CA VAL A 87 9.76 1.46 -6.98
C VAL A 87 10.71 1.08 -8.12
N LEU A 88 10.46 1.60 -9.32
CA LEU A 88 11.18 1.23 -10.54
C LEU A 88 12.71 1.41 -10.46
N ILE A 89 13.20 2.45 -9.77
CA ILE A 89 14.63 2.68 -9.53
C ILE A 89 14.90 2.48 -8.03
N PRO A 90 15.12 1.23 -7.58
CA PRO A 90 15.25 0.93 -6.17
C PRO A 90 16.56 1.48 -5.57
N PHE A 91 16.55 1.79 -4.27
CA PHE A 91 17.75 2.20 -3.54
C PHE A 91 18.22 1.09 -2.60
N LEU A 92 19.19 0.29 -3.05
CA LEU A 92 19.57 -0.95 -2.38
C LEU A 92 20.21 -0.77 -1.00
N SER A 93 20.82 0.39 -0.71
CA SER A 93 21.33 0.72 0.63
C SER A 93 20.22 0.72 1.70
N THR A 94 18.95 0.86 1.29
CA THR A 94 17.80 0.68 2.18
C THR A 94 17.78 -0.70 2.85
N LYS A 95 18.32 -1.75 2.21
CA LYS A 95 18.34 -3.10 2.80
C LYS A 95 19.11 -3.16 4.12
N GLU A 96 20.12 -2.31 4.31
CA GLU A 96 20.84 -2.21 5.58
C GLU A 96 20.07 -1.34 6.57
N SER A 97 19.59 -0.17 6.14
CA SER A 97 18.90 0.77 7.05
C SER A 97 17.58 0.27 7.60
N ILE A 98 16.81 -0.50 6.81
CA ILE A 98 15.54 -1.08 7.27
C ILE A 98 15.76 -2.08 8.42
N MET A 99 16.93 -2.72 8.52
CA MET A 99 17.23 -3.63 9.63
C MET A 99 17.25 -2.92 10.98
N THR A 100 17.51 -1.61 11.03
CA THR A 100 17.41 -0.83 12.28
C THR A 100 15.98 -0.80 12.85
N LEU A 101 14.98 -1.06 12.02
CA LEU A 101 13.58 -1.21 12.40
C LEU A 101 13.25 -2.63 12.89
N PHE A 102 13.88 -3.65 12.27
CA PHE A 102 13.57 -5.06 12.51
C PHE A 102 14.42 -5.69 13.62
N ASP A 103 15.71 -5.37 13.73
CA ASP A 103 16.60 -5.98 14.72
C ASP A 103 16.08 -5.88 16.18
N PRO A 104 15.44 -4.77 16.61
CA PRO A 104 14.84 -4.69 17.95
C PRO A 104 13.72 -5.71 18.20
N VAL A 105 12.95 -6.10 17.18
CA VAL A 105 11.82 -7.04 17.31
C VAL A 105 12.19 -8.48 16.91
N LEU A 106 13.25 -8.67 16.14
CA LEU A 106 13.80 -10.01 15.82
C LEU A 106 14.64 -10.57 16.98
N GLY A 107 15.34 -9.69 17.70
CA GLY A 107 16.09 -10.05 18.90
C GLY A 107 15.20 -10.29 20.13
N SER A 108 15.83 -10.58 21.27
CA SER A 108 15.15 -10.67 22.58
C SER A 108 15.09 -9.31 23.31
N ASN A 109 15.19 -8.21 22.57
CA ASN A 109 15.24 -6.87 23.14
C ASN A 109 13.82 -6.39 23.48
N THR A 110 13.70 -5.58 24.53
CA THR A 110 12.45 -4.89 24.83
C THR A 110 12.21 -3.80 23.80
N THR A 111 11.19 -3.99 22.95
CA THR A 111 10.74 -2.95 22.02
C THR A 111 9.85 -1.93 22.73
N ARG A 112 9.93 -0.66 22.30
CA ARG A 112 9.04 0.41 22.78
C ARG A 112 7.77 0.56 21.93
N LEU A 113 7.63 -0.27 20.89
CA LEU A 113 6.48 -0.25 19.99
C LEU A 113 5.22 -0.75 20.69
N ALA A 114 4.06 -0.29 20.23
CA ALA A 114 2.79 -0.91 20.63
C ALA A 114 2.78 -2.38 20.17
N PRO A 115 2.09 -3.29 20.89
CA PRO A 115 2.12 -4.72 20.56
C PRO A 115 1.76 -5.04 19.10
N ILE A 116 0.75 -4.37 18.53
CA ILE A 116 0.37 -4.57 17.13
C ILE A 116 1.48 -4.13 16.16
N ASP A 117 2.14 -3.00 16.42
CA ASP A 117 3.25 -2.52 15.59
C ASP A 117 4.46 -3.44 15.72
N ALA A 118 4.75 -3.91 16.94
CA ALA A 118 5.83 -4.86 17.20
C ALA A 118 5.63 -6.18 16.43
N ALA A 119 4.42 -6.76 16.52
CA ALA A 119 4.06 -7.98 15.79
C ALA A 119 4.17 -7.77 14.27
N PHE A 120 3.63 -6.66 13.75
CA PHE A 120 3.72 -6.33 12.32
C PHE A 120 5.18 -6.16 11.84
N MET A 121 6.00 -5.44 12.60
CA MET A 121 7.44 -5.28 12.31
C MET A 121 8.16 -6.63 12.37
N GLN A 122 7.80 -7.52 13.30
CA GLN A 122 8.43 -8.83 13.43
C GLN A 122 8.09 -9.72 12.23
N VAL A 123 6.83 -9.79 11.80
CA VAL A 123 6.40 -10.51 10.59
C VAL A 123 7.18 -10.02 9.37
N HIS A 124 7.20 -8.70 9.14
CA HIS A 124 7.92 -8.12 8.00
C HIS A 124 9.43 -8.34 8.10
N GLY A 125 10.02 -8.24 9.30
CA GLY A 125 11.43 -8.49 9.54
C GLY A 125 11.85 -9.94 9.28
N ILE A 126 11.00 -10.90 9.63
CA ILE A 126 11.22 -12.32 9.33
C ILE A 126 11.13 -12.56 7.82
N PHE A 127 10.09 -12.04 7.15
CA PHE A 127 9.97 -12.14 5.68
C PHE A 127 11.16 -11.49 4.95
N PHE A 128 11.66 -10.37 5.46
CA PHE A 128 12.74 -9.61 4.85
C PHE A 128 14.10 -10.29 5.03
N SER A 129 14.40 -10.75 6.25
CA SER A 129 15.74 -11.22 6.62
C SER A 129 15.90 -12.74 6.59
N GLY A 130 14.80 -13.50 6.60
CA GLY A 130 14.81 -14.96 6.78
C GLY A 130 15.26 -15.42 8.17
N LYS A 131 15.45 -14.51 9.12
CA LYS A 131 15.83 -14.83 10.51
C LYS A 131 14.58 -15.13 11.35
N SER A 132 14.74 -15.88 12.43
CA SER A 132 13.68 -16.15 13.43
C SER A 132 12.39 -16.74 12.83
N GLU A 133 12.54 -17.62 11.83
CA GLU A 133 11.40 -18.27 11.16
C GLU A 133 10.52 -19.09 12.11
N ASP A 134 11.10 -19.58 13.22
CA ASP A 134 10.41 -20.28 14.31
C ASP A 134 9.34 -19.43 14.99
N LYS A 135 9.45 -18.10 14.95
CA LYS A 135 8.51 -17.16 15.57
C LYS A 135 7.43 -16.64 14.62
N LEU A 136 7.54 -16.94 13.32
CA LEU A 136 6.73 -16.27 12.29
C LEU A 136 5.23 -16.46 12.50
N GLU A 137 4.79 -17.68 12.74
CA GLU A 137 3.36 -17.96 12.90
C GLU A 137 2.81 -17.27 14.16
N ASP A 138 3.54 -17.33 15.27
CA ASP A 138 3.16 -16.65 16.51
C ASP A 138 3.03 -15.13 16.31
N SER A 139 3.97 -14.50 15.58
CA SER A 139 3.90 -13.08 15.24
C SER A 139 2.72 -12.74 14.33
N ILE A 140 2.40 -13.62 13.37
CA ILE A 140 1.24 -13.46 12.48
C ILE A 140 -0.05 -13.53 13.31
N GLU A 141 -0.20 -14.55 14.15
CA GLU A 141 -1.39 -14.70 15.01
C GLU A 141 -1.55 -13.53 15.97
N GLU A 142 -0.46 -13.05 16.59
CA GLU A 142 -0.49 -11.88 17.46
C GLU A 142 -1.00 -10.64 16.71
N PHE A 143 -0.42 -10.33 15.54
CA PHE A 143 -0.87 -9.19 14.73
C PHE A 143 -2.35 -9.31 14.35
N LEU A 144 -2.76 -10.46 13.80
CA LEU A 144 -4.13 -10.69 13.33
C LEU A 144 -5.14 -10.62 14.48
N SER A 145 -4.82 -11.17 15.65
CA SER A 145 -5.70 -11.11 16.84
C SER A 145 -5.91 -9.68 17.36
N LEU A 146 -4.93 -8.80 17.19
CA LEU A 146 -4.98 -7.40 17.62
C LEU A 146 -5.64 -6.48 16.58
N LEU A 147 -5.60 -6.86 15.31
CA LEU A 147 -5.96 -6.01 14.17
C LEU A 147 -7.39 -5.45 14.27
N ASN A 148 -8.40 -6.31 14.44
CA ASN A 148 -9.80 -5.86 14.45
C ASN A 148 -10.07 -4.83 15.58
N ASN A 149 -9.53 -5.08 16.77
CA ASN A 149 -9.66 -4.17 17.92
C ASN A 149 -8.89 -2.87 17.70
N HIS A 150 -7.73 -2.95 17.05
CA HIS A 150 -6.94 -1.76 16.73
C HIS A 150 -7.70 -0.84 15.78
N ILE A 151 -8.27 -1.37 14.69
CA ILE A 151 -9.08 -0.59 13.72
C ILE A 151 -10.22 0.12 14.44
N SER A 152 -10.97 -0.59 15.28
CA SER A 152 -12.07 -0.02 16.06
C SER A 152 -11.63 1.11 16.99
N ARG A 153 -10.41 1.06 17.55
CA ARG A 153 -9.90 2.06 18.49
C ARG A 153 -9.27 3.27 17.80
N THR A 154 -8.62 3.08 16.66
CA THR A 154 -7.91 4.14 15.96
C THR A 154 -8.81 4.93 15.01
N THR A 155 -9.93 4.36 14.56
CA THR A 155 -10.97 5.03 13.76
C THR A 155 -10.37 5.77 12.56
N ARG A 156 -10.46 7.11 12.48
CA ARG A 156 -9.92 7.90 11.37
C ARG A 156 -8.40 7.78 11.22
N ARG A 157 -7.65 7.51 12.30
CA ARG A 157 -6.19 7.26 12.20
C ARG A 157 -5.87 5.97 11.44
N TRP A 158 -6.82 5.04 11.34
CA TRP A 158 -6.67 3.83 10.54
C TRP A 158 -6.66 4.12 9.04
N LEU A 159 -7.21 5.24 8.57
CA LEU A 159 -7.20 5.57 7.15
C LEU A 159 -5.76 5.57 6.61
N GLU A 160 -4.87 6.26 7.31
CA GLU A 160 -3.44 6.32 6.99
C GLU A 160 -2.72 4.99 7.24
N ALA A 161 -2.86 4.44 8.45
CA ALA A 161 -2.22 3.18 8.80
C ALA A 161 -2.62 2.03 7.85
N GLY A 162 -3.88 2.01 7.41
CA GLY A 162 -4.45 1.00 6.54
C GLY A 162 -3.76 0.96 5.17
N TYR A 163 -3.57 2.10 4.50
CA TYR A 163 -2.86 2.06 3.22
C TYR A 163 -1.35 1.84 3.38
N PHE A 164 -0.72 2.25 4.50
CA PHE A 164 0.67 1.85 4.78
C PHE A 164 0.81 0.34 4.94
N ILE A 165 -0.09 -0.32 5.67
CA ILE A 165 -0.12 -1.77 5.83
C ILE A 165 -0.36 -2.46 4.48
N GLY A 166 -1.36 -2.00 3.72
CA GLY A 166 -1.68 -2.56 2.40
C GLY A 166 -0.49 -2.49 1.44
N ILE A 167 0.20 -1.34 1.37
CA ILE A 167 1.38 -1.17 0.53
C ILE A 167 2.55 -2.02 1.03
N ALA A 168 2.81 -2.08 2.33
CA ALA A 168 3.89 -2.89 2.90
C ALA A 168 3.68 -4.39 2.62
N ILE A 169 2.45 -4.89 2.74
CA ILE A 169 2.07 -6.26 2.37
C ILE A 169 2.27 -6.49 0.87
N GLY A 170 1.84 -5.55 0.02
CA GLY A 170 2.11 -5.62 -1.42
C GLY A 170 3.61 -5.72 -1.73
N CYS A 171 4.44 -4.93 -1.04
CA CYS A 171 5.90 -4.99 -1.17
C CYS A 171 6.47 -6.35 -0.69
N SER A 172 5.94 -6.95 0.38
CA SER A 172 6.41 -8.27 0.84
C SER A 172 6.07 -9.39 -0.14
N LEU A 173 4.93 -9.30 -0.84
CA LEU A 173 4.58 -10.25 -1.91
C LEU A 173 5.59 -10.19 -3.07
N PHE A 174 6.16 -9.01 -3.34
CA PHE A 174 7.27 -8.82 -4.27
C PHE A 174 8.65 -9.17 -3.69
N GLY A 175 8.71 -9.73 -2.47
CA GLY A 175 9.97 -10.00 -1.78
C GLY A 175 10.80 -8.73 -1.59
N TYR A 176 10.14 -7.59 -1.40
CA TYR A 176 10.75 -6.27 -1.29
C TYR A 176 11.60 -5.90 -2.53
N GLY A 177 11.08 -6.21 -3.72
CA GLY A 177 11.74 -5.90 -4.99
C GLY A 177 12.87 -6.85 -5.37
N ALA A 178 12.89 -8.07 -4.82
CA ALA A 178 13.90 -9.06 -5.20
C ALA A 178 13.65 -9.60 -6.61
N ASP A 179 14.68 -9.59 -7.48
CA ASP A 179 14.61 -10.14 -8.84
C ASP A 179 14.30 -11.65 -8.88
N SER A 180 14.62 -12.36 -7.80
CA SER A 180 14.33 -13.79 -7.65
C SER A 180 12.86 -14.08 -7.30
N ASN A 181 12.09 -13.07 -6.89
CA ASN A 181 10.69 -13.23 -6.51
C ASN A 181 9.83 -13.66 -7.70
N VAL A 182 8.87 -14.55 -7.45
CA VAL A 182 8.03 -15.14 -8.51
C VAL A 182 7.14 -14.11 -9.22
N LEU A 183 6.61 -13.12 -8.49
CA LEU A 183 5.80 -12.05 -9.10
C LEU A 183 6.68 -11.11 -9.93
N THR A 184 7.85 -10.72 -9.42
CA THR A 184 8.81 -9.88 -10.16
C THR A 184 9.16 -10.53 -11.50
N ARG A 185 9.51 -11.84 -11.47
CA ARG A 185 9.84 -12.59 -12.68
C ARG A 185 8.67 -12.74 -13.64
N ALA A 186 7.48 -13.02 -13.12
CA ALA A 186 6.27 -13.15 -13.94
C ALA A 186 5.91 -11.84 -14.66
N MET A 187 6.18 -10.69 -14.05
CA MET A 187 5.91 -9.39 -14.68
C MET A 187 6.97 -9.01 -15.73
N SER A 188 8.26 -9.28 -15.46
CA SER A 188 9.35 -8.97 -16.40
C SER A 188 9.25 -9.74 -17.71
N GLN A 189 8.71 -10.97 -17.68
CA GLN A 189 8.56 -11.81 -18.88
C GLN A 189 7.67 -11.20 -19.97
N ARG A 190 6.65 -10.43 -19.59
CA ARG A 190 5.74 -9.78 -20.54
C ARG A 190 6.36 -8.56 -21.24
N LEU A 191 7.29 -7.88 -20.58
CA LEU A 191 7.98 -6.72 -21.16
C LEU A 191 8.87 -7.16 -22.35
N ASP A 192 9.49 -8.33 -22.26
CA ASP A 192 10.32 -8.91 -23.32
C ASP A 192 9.48 -9.38 -24.53
N GLU A 193 8.23 -9.81 -24.32
CA GLU A 193 7.32 -10.31 -25.37
C GLU A 193 6.81 -9.22 -26.32
N THR A 194 6.87 -7.93 -25.94
CA THR A 194 6.53 -6.82 -26.85
C THR A 194 7.57 -6.60 -27.97
N GLY A 195 8.69 -7.33 -27.95
CA GLY A 195 9.75 -7.27 -28.95
C GLY A 195 9.89 -8.48 -29.88
N THR A 196 9.32 -9.66 -29.59
CA THR A 196 9.36 -10.82 -30.50
C THR A 196 8.31 -11.87 -30.06
N THR A 197 7.49 -12.36 -31.00
CA THR A 197 6.57 -13.48 -30.77
C THR A 197 7.36 -14.74 -30.38
N ARG A 198 7.37 -15.08 -29.09
CA ARG A 198 7.81 -16.39 -28.62
C ARG A 198 6.56 -17.21 -28.32
N ASP A 199 6.56 -18.44 -28.85
CA ASP A 199 5.53 -19.46 -28.66
C ASP A 199 5.16 -19.57 -27.16
N GLU A 200 3.87 -19.47 -26.81
CA GLU A 200 3.32 -19.53 -25.43
C GLU A 200 3.57 -20.90 -24.74
N SER A 201 4.30 -21.79 -25.40
CA SER A 201 4.65 -23.10 -24.89
C SER A 201 6.13 -23.15 -24.49
N THR A 202 6.41 -23.54 -23.24
CA THR A 202 7.73 -23.82 -22.62
C THR A 202 8.56 -22.66 -22.08
N ILE A 203 8.13 -22.07 -20.96
CA ILE A 203 9.05 -21.56 -19.92
C ILE A 203 8.70 -22.28 -18.60
N PRO A 204 9.67 -22.82 -17.85
CA PRO A 204 9.37 -23.53 -16.60
C PRO A 204 8.75 -22.55 -15.59
N GLU A 205 7.49 -22.79 -15.21
CA GLU A 205 6.91 -22.17 -14.01
C GLU A 205 7.83 -22.48 -12.83
N VAL A 206 8.48 -21.46 -12.28
CA VAL A 206 9.24 -21.64 -11.04
C VAL A 206 8.22 -21.70 -9.91
N PRO A 207 8.15 -22.80 -9.15
CA PRO A 207 7.18 -22.90 -8.07
C PRO A 207 7.45 -21.81 -7.03
N PRO A 208 6.40 -21.24 -6.43
CA PRO A 208 6.56 -20.26 -5.36
C PRO A 208 7.32 -20.89 -4.18
N GLY A 209 8.35 -20.20 -3.72
CA GLY A 209 9.08 -20.57 -2.50
C GLY A 209 8.22 -20.38 -1.25
N ASP A 210 8.63 -20.99 -0.14
CA ASP A 210 7.82 -21.01 1.08
C ASP A 210 7.63 -19.62 1.70
N THR A 211 8.62 -18.74 1.63
CA THR A 211 8.48 -17.33 2.06
C THR A 211 7.36 -16.61 1.32
N PHE A 212 7.22 -16.85 0.00
CA PHE A 212 6.14 -16.25 -0.79
C PHE A 212 4.78 -16.77 -0.34
N LYS A 213 4.64 -18.09 -0.18
CA LYS A 213 3.38 -18.70 0.28
C LYS A 213 2.96 -18.19 1.65
N LYS A 214 3.91 -18.06 2.58
CA LYS A 214 3.66 -17.50 3.93
C LYS A 214 3.27 -16.02 3.86
N SER A 215 3.92 -15.23 3.01
CA SER A 215 3.55 -13.82 2.78
C SER A 215 2.16 -13.70 2.14
N LEU A 216 1.80 -14.58 1.20
CA LEU A 216 0.46 -14.63 0.62
C LEU A 216 -0.61 -15.00 1.65
N SER A 217 -0.36 -16.02 2.47
CA SER A 217 -1.24 -16.39 3.58
C SER A 217 -1.46 -15.20 4.54
N PHE A 218 -0.38 -14.53 4.94
CA PHE A 218 -0.45 -13.32 5.77
C PHE A 218 -1.29 -12.20 5.12
N ALA A 219 -1.08 -11.95 3.83
CA ALA A 219 -1.81 -10.94 3.06
C ALA A 219 -3.32 -11.26 3.01
N VAL A 220 -3.67 -12.50 2.70
CA VAL A 220 -5.06 -12.98 2.62
C VAL A 220 -5.76 -12.87 3.96
N ARG A 221 -5.15 -13.41 5.03
CA ARG A 221 -5.72 -13.37 6.39
C ARG A 221 -5.89 -11.94 6.91
N THR A 222 -4.95 -11.05 6.60
CA THR A 222 -5.07 -9.62 6.92
C THR A 222 -6.26 -9.00 6.17
N TYR A 223 -6.36 -9.27 4.86
CA TYR A 223 -7.45 -8.75 4.04
C TYR A 223 -8.82 -9.24 4.52
N GLU A 224 -8.95 -10.51 4.91
CA GLU A 224 -10.19 -11.08 5.44
C GLU A 224 -10.67 -10.37 6.71
N ILE A 225 -9.77 -10.13 7.68
CA ILE A 225 -10.11 -9.40 8.91
C ILE A 225 -10.52 -7.96 8.59
N VAL A 226 -9.83 -7.29 7.67
CA VAL A 226 -10.15 -5.90 7.32
C VAL A 226 -11.49 -5.82 6.58
N THR A 227 -11.75 -6.70 5.62
CA THR A 227 -12.95 -6.63 4.75
C THR A 227 -14.22 -7.20 5.37
N THR A 228 -14.13 -7.97 6.45
CA THR A 228 -15.29 -8.36 7.26
C THR A 228 -15.82 -7.23 8.15
N ARG A 229 -15.18 -6.05 8.15
CA ARG A 229 -15.70 -4.82 8.79
C ARG A 229 -16.70 -4.10 7.90
N TRP A 230 -17.83 -4.76 7.67
CA TRP A 230 -18.91 -4.29 6.79
C TRP A 230 -19.34 -2.86 7.11
N GLY A 231 -19.24 -1.98 6.12
CA GLY A 231 -19.67 -0.57 6.23
C GLY A 231 -18.72 0.38 6.96
N ASP A 232 -17.57 -0.11 7.44
CA ASP A 232 -16.56 0.75 8.05
C ASP A 232 -15.82 1.57 6.98
N ALA A 233 -16.09 2.87 6.87
CA ALA A 233 -15.41 3.71 5.89
C ALA A 233 -13.89 3.79 6.12
N ASN A 234 -13.40 3.48 7.34
CA ASN A 234 -11.97 3.57 7.65
C ASN A 234 -11.15 2.49 6.93
N ILE A 235 -11.76 1.39 6.50
CA ILE A 235 -11.04 0.30 5.81
C ILE A 235 -10.82 0.57 4.32
N LEU A 236 -11.51 1.56 3.75
CA LEU A 236 -11.52 1.82 2.31
C LEU A 236 -10.13 2.08 1.71
N PRO A 237 -9.21 2.85 2.35
CA PRO A 237 -7.87 3.04 1.79
C PRO A 237 -7.08 1.74 1.67
N PHE A 238 -7.14 0.86 2.68
CA PHE A 238 -6.50 -0.46 2.63
C PHE A 238 -7.07 -1.27 1.45
N VAL A 239 -8.41 -1.38 1.37
CA VAL A 239 -9.09 -2.14 0.30
C VAL A 239 -8.75 -1.58 -1.07
N HIS A 240 -8.72 -0.26 -1.22
CA HIS A 240 -8.33 0.41 -2.46
C HIS A 240 -6.92 0.00 -2.89
N THR A 241 -5.92 0.10 -2.00
CA THR A 241 -4.55 -0.31 -2.33
C THR A 241 -4.42 -1.79 -2.70
N THR A 242 -5.15 -2.68 -2.00
CA THR A 242 -5.14 -4.11 -2.33
C THR A 242 -5.79 -4.40 -3.68
N LEU A 243 -6.90 -3.75 -4.01
CA LEU A 243 -7.56 -3.94 -5.31
C LEU A 243 -6.76 -3.36 -6.47
N VAL A 244 -6.02 -2.27 -6.27
CA VAL A 244 -5.07 -1.76 -7.28
C VAL A 244 -3.99 -2.81 -7.56
N PHE A 245 -3.42 -3.40 -6.50
CA PHE A 245 -2.45 -4.49 -6.65
C PHE A 245 -3.05 -5.67 -7.42
N ILE A 246 -4.22 -6.18 -7.01
CA ILE A 246 -4.84 -7.35 -7.65
C ILE A 246 -5.25 -7.05 -9.10
N GLU A 247 -5.84 -5.89 -9.37
CA GLU A 247 -6.18 -5.47 -10.74
C GLU A 247 -4.95 -5.44 -11.63
N HIS A 248 -3.83 -4.92 -11.15
CA HIS A 248 -2.58 -4.95 -11.89
C HIS A 248 -2.12 -6.38 -12.18
N MET A 249 -2.20 -7.28 -11.18
CA MET A 249 -1.81 -8.69 -11.36
C MET A 249 -2.66 -9.37 -12.43
N THR A 250 -3.94 -9.01 -12.61
CA THR A 250 -4.80 -9.62 -13.67
C THR A 250 -4.23 -9.53 -15.08
N ARG A 251 -3.30 -8.59 -15.31
CA ARG A 251 -2.62 -8.36 -16.59
C ARG A 251 -1.50 -9.37 -16.86
N TYR A 252 -1.13 -10.20 -15.88
CA TYR A 252 -0.03 -11.17 -15.94
C TYR A 252 -0.55 -12.55 -15.52
N PRO A 253 -0.92 -13.43 -16.48
CA PRO A 253 -1.51 -14.74 -16.17
C PRO A 253 -0.67 -15.59 -15.21
N THR A 254 0.66 -15.62 -15.38
CA THR A 254 1.60 -16.33 -14.50
C THR A 254 1.61 -15.76 -13.09
N ALA A 255 1.55 -14.43 -12.93
CA ALA A 255 1.46 -13.82 -11.60
C ALA A 255 0.14 -14.18 -10.92
N MET A 256 -0.98 -14.13 -11.67
CA MET A 256 -2.29 -14.52 -11.15
C MET A 256 -2.38 -15.99 -10.78
N SER A 257 -1.71 -16.90 -11.49
CA SER A 257 -1.76 -18.34 -11.15
C SER A 257 -1.21 -18.62 -9.75
N TYR A 258 -0.30 -17.79 -9.24
CA TYR A 258 0.23 -17.86 -7.88
C TYR A 258 -0.70 -17.27 -6.81
N LEU A 259 -1.66 -16.42 -7.19
CA LEU A 259 -2.50 -15.64 -6.26
C LEU A 259 -3.96 -16.13 -6.22
N GLU A 260 -4.50 -16.49 -7.39
CA GLU A 260 -5.94 -16.61 -7.61
C GLU A 260 -6.64 -17.64 -6.73
N ARG A 261 -5.92 -18.67 -6.26
CA ARG A 261 -6.50 -19.75 -5.46
C ARG A 261 -6.71 -19.35 -4.00
N GLU A 262 -5.78 -18.58 -3.47
CA GLU A 262 -5.80 -18.14 -2.07
C GLU A 262 -6.54 -16.81 -1.89
N TYR A 263 -6.64 -15.99 -2.95
CA TYR A 263 -7.32 -14.70 -2.86
C TYR A 263 -8.82 -14.87 -2.55
N PRO A 264 -9.38 -14.14 -1.55
CA PRO A 264 -10.74 -14.35 -1.07
C PRO A 264 -11.77 -13.66 -1.97
N TRP A 265 -12.02 -14.24 -3.16
CA TRP A 265 -12.91 -13.70 -4.18
C TRP A 265 -14.35 -13.51 -3.68
N LYS A 266 -14.88 -14.48 -2.94
CA LYS A 266 -16.24 -14.40 -2.39
C LYS A 266 -16.41 -13.27 -1.40
N LEU A 267 -15.45 -13.10 -0.49
CA LEU A 267 -15.46 -11.99 0.46
C LEU A 267 -15.35 -10.65 -0.27
N THR A 268 -14.52 -10.59 -1.30
CA THR A 268 -14.37 -9.41 -2.16
C THR A 268 -15.69 -9.07 -2.88
N ALA A 269 -16.37 -10.04 -3.48
CA ALA A 269 -17.67 -9.83 -4.13
C ALA A 269 -18.73 -9.32 -3.14
N ALA A 270 -18.80 -9.93 -1.95
CA ALA A 270 -19.70 -9.50 -0.89
C ALA A 270 -19.39 -8.07 -0.42
N MET A 271 -18.11 -7.72 -0.26
CA MET A 271 -17.66 -6.38 0.14
C MET A 271 -18.00 -5.33 -0.92
N LEU A 272 -17.77 -5.64 -2.20
CA LEU A 272 -18.17 -4.77 -3.31
C LEU A 272 -19.69 -4.53 -3.33
N ASN A 273 -20.49 -5.57 -3.09
CA ASN A 273 -21.95 -5.47 -3.00
C ASN A 273 -22.42 -4.60 -1.83
N TYR A 274 -21.70 -4.62 -0.71
CA TYR A 274 -21.98 -3.75 0.42
C TYR A 274 -21.69 -2.28 0.08
N ILE A 275 -20.63 -2.00 -0.68
CA ILE A 275 -20.23 -0.65 -1.08
C ILE A 275 -21.18 0.00 -2.10
N LEU A 276 -21.79 -0.81 -2.99
CA LEU A 276 -22.68 -0.34 -4.09
C LEU A 276 -23.83 0.59 -3.65
N ALA A 277 -24.15 0.66 -2.35
CA ALA A 277 -25.26 1.43 -1.81
C ALA A 277 -25.05 2.96 -1.72
N SER A 278 -23.94 3.56 -2.17
CA SER A 278 -23.71 5.01 -1.96
C SER A 278 -22.80 5.72 -2.98
N GLY A 279 -23.19 6.95 -3.37
CA GLY A 279 -22.25 8.04 -3.72
C GLY A 279 -22.43 8.68 -5.11
N GLU A 280 -22.26 10.01 -5.18
CA GLU A 280 -22.07 10.79 -6.42
C GLU A 280 -20.56 10.98 -6.73
N ARG A 281 -20.22 11.21 -8.00
CA ARG A 281 -18.85 11.20 -8.52
C ARG A 281 -18.10 12.50 -8.22
N THR A 282 -16.88 12.40 -7.71
CA THR A 282 -15.88 13.48 -7.78
C THR A 282 -14.50 12.95 -8.19
N SER A 283 -13.66 13.81 -8.79
CA SER A 283 -12.35 13.44 -9.34
C SER A 283 -11.21 13.99 -8.50
N THR A 284 -11.18 13.67 -7.21
CA THR A 284 -10.18 14.15 -6.26
C THR A 284 -9.12 13.08 -5.98
N VAL A 285 -7.85 13.48 -5.90
CA VAL A 285 -6.73 12.61 -5.53
C VAL A 285 -6.81 12.28 -4.04
N THR A 286 -6.67 11.01 -3.66
CA THR A 286 -6.69 10.59 -2.25
C THR A 286 -5.27 10.43 -1.68
N PRO A 287 -5.08 10.46 -0.35
CA PRO A 287 -3.75 10.27 0.26
C PRO A 287 -3.05 8.99 -0.21
N GLU A 288 -3.78 7.87 -0.32
CA GLU A 288 -3.21 6.61 -0.76
C GLU A 288 -2.81 6.59 -2.24
N ASP A 289 -3.33 7.49 -3.08
CA ASP A 289 -2.84 7.65 -4.46
C ASP A 289 -1.40 8.14 -4.48
N TYR A 290 -1.11 9.18 -3.70
CA TYR A 290 0.25 9.69 -3.52
C TYR A 290 1.15 8.60 -2.93
N ALA A 291 0.63 7.83 -1.97
CA ALA A 291 1.37 6.75 -1.34
C ALA A 291 1.73 5.62 -2.32
N MET A 292 0.81 5.23 -3.22
CA MET A 292 1.07 4.19 -4.23
C MET A 292 1.91 4.67 -5.42
N ARG A 293 1.92 5.98 -5.70
CA ARG A 293 2.60 6.55 -6.88
C ARG A 293 4.06 6.10 -6.96
N GLY A 294 4.45 5.59 -8.14
CA GLY A 294 5.80 5.12 -8.43
C GLY A 294 6.07 3.65 -8.10
N LEU A 295 5.17 2.98 -7.39
CA LEU A 295 5.21 1.52 -7.27
C LEU A 295 4.90 0.90 -8.64
N THR A 296 5.61 -0.17 -8.98
CA THR A 296 5.50 -0.85 -10.29
C THR A 296 4.07 -1.29 -10.60
N TYR A 297 3.32 -1.74 -9.59
CA TYR A 297 1.94 -2.17 -9.77
C TYR A 297 0.91 -1.03 -9.86
N ALA A 298 1.32 0.23 -9.64
CA ALA A 298 0.43 1.40 -9.66
C ALA A 298 0.71 2.34 -10.85
N GLU A 299 1.74 2.09 -11.66
CA GLU A 299 2.20 3.00 -12.73
C GLU A 299 1.10 3.32 -13.76
N ASP A 300 0.37 2.29 -14.20
CA ASP A 300 -0.71 2.42 -15.20
C ASP A 300 -2.11 2.56 -14.57
N TYR A 301 -2.19 2.77 -13.26
CA TYR A 301 -3.47 2.87 -12.58
C TYR A 301 -4.05 4.28 -12.66
N HIS A 302 -3.24 5.30 -12.41
CA HIS A 302 -3.67 6.69 -12.39
C HIS A 302 -3.74 7.29 -13.82
N PRO A 303 -4.78 8.08 -14.14
CA PRO A 303 -4.84 8.79 -15.42
C PRO A 303 -3.63 9.70 -15.67
N LYS A 304 -3.29 9.93 -16.95
CA LYS A 304 -2.27 10.94 -17.30
C LYS A 304 -2.70 12.30 -16.77
N GLY A 305 -1.80 12.95 -16.04
CA GLY A 305 -2.05 14.26 -15.45
C GLY A 305 -2.76 14.25 -14.09
N TRP A 306 -3.01 13.08 -13.49
CA TRP A 306 -3.72 12.96 -12.20
C TRP A 306 -3.09 13.78 -11.06
N PHE A 307 -1.76 13.93 -11.07
CA PHE A 307 -0.98 14.59 -10.02
C PHE A 307 -0.47 16.00 -10.40
N VAL A 308 -1.02 16.64 -11.45
CA VAL A 308 -0.45 17.89 -12.02
C VAL A 308 -0.71 19.14 -11.17
N ASN A 309 -1.45 19.03 -10.06
CA ASN A 309 -1.67 20.19 -9.19
C ASN A 309 -0.46 20.50 -8.29
N GLU A 310 0.48 21.27 -8.81
CA GLU A 310 1.72 21.70 -8.13
C GLU A 310 1.48 22.63 -6.92
N LYS A 311 0.23 23.06 -6.66
CA LYS A 311 -0.09 24.02 -5.59
C LYS A 311 -0.58 23.38 -4.29
N ILE A 312 -0.73 22.06 -4.23
CA ILE A 312 -1.16 21.36 -3.02
C ILE A 312 0.06 21.18 -2.11
N ASP A 313 0.00 21.77 -0.91
CA ASP A 313 1.06 21.60 0.10
C ASP A 313 1.11 20.14 0.59
N GLU A 314 2.24 19.71 1.15
CA GLU A 314 2.41 18.34 1.65
C GLU A 314 1.32 17.97 2.67
N ASP A 315 1.05 18.86 3.63
CA ASP A 315 0.04 18.64 4.67
C ASP A 315 -1.38 18.51 4.08
N GLU A 316 -1.67 19.20 2.98
CA GLU A 316 -2.96 19.13 2.30
C GLU A 316 -3.16 17.78 1.58
N LYS A 317 -2.10 17.11 1.14
CA LYS A 317 -2.19 15.80 0.46
C LYS A 317 -2.66 14.69 1.38
N PHE A 318 -2.32 14.79 2.66
CA PHE A 318 -2.67 13.80 3.68
C PHE A 318 -3.87 14.23 4.51
N PHE A 319 -4.50 15.37 4.18
CA PHE A 319 -5.69 15.86 4.84
C PHE A 319 -6.95 15.13 4.36
N GLU A 320 -7.62 14.43 5.28
CA GLU A 320 -8.82 13.64 4.97
C GLU A 320 -10.09 14.51 4.86
N LEU A 321 -10.67 14.59 3.66
CA LEU A 321 -11.96 15.23 3.40
C LEU A 321 -13.11 14.22 3.49
N ALA A 322 -14.30 14.68 3.86
CA ALA A 322 -15.49 13.82 3.96
C ALA A 322 -15.87 13.19 2.61
N SER A 323 -15.62 13.89 1.50
CA SER A 323 -15.89 13.37 0.14
C SER A 323 -15.03 12.15 -0.19
N MET A 324 -13.80 12.07 0.37
CA MET A 324 -12.83 11.03 0.02
C MET A 324 -13.31 9.62 0.34
N ALA A 325 -14.24 9.47 1.28
CA ALA A 325 -14.88 8.18 1.53
C ALA A 325 -15.69 7.70 0.30
N ASP A 326 -16.49 8.57 -0.30
CA ASP A 326 -17.30 8.23 -1.46
C ASP A 326 -16.45 8.08 -2.73
N GLU A 327 -15.40 8.90 -2.88
CA GLU A 327 -14.39 8.71 -3.94
C GLU A 327 -13.74 7.31 -3.87
N ARG A 328 -13.36 6.86 -2.67
CA ARG A 328 -12.78 5.52 -2.52
C ARG A 328 -13.76 4.41 -2.87
N LYS A 329 -15.02 4.54 -2.47
CA LYS A 329 -16.07 3.59 -2.83
C LYS A 329 -16.21 3.46 -4.34
N GLU A 330 -16.33 4.58 -5.07
CA GLU A 330 -16.43 4.57 -6.54
C GLU A 330 -15.23 3.86 -7.18
N ARG A 331 -14.01 4.14 -6.71
CA ARG A 331 -12.79 3.56 -7.28
C ARG A 331 -12.63 2.08 -6.98
N ILE A 332 -13.01 1.65 -5.77
CA ILE A 332 -13.08 0.24 -5.39
C ILE A 332 -14.07 -0.50 -6.29
N LEU A 333 -15.27 0.07 -6.51
CA LEU A 333 -16.26 -0.50 -7.42
C LEU A 333 -15.76 -0.56 -8.87
N TYR A 334 -15.10 0.49 -9.34
CA TYR A 334 -14.51 0.52 -10.67
C TYR A 334 -13.45 -0.56 -10.86
N LEU A 335 -12.54 -0.74 -9.89
CA LEU A 335 -11.56 -1.83 -9.89
C LEU A 335 -12.25 -3.21 -9.89
N GLY A 336 -13.28 -3.38 -9.06
CA GLY A 336 -14.12 -4.59 -9.04
C GLY A 336 -14.75 -4.88 -10.40
N LEU A 337 -15.31 -3.86 -11.07
CA LEU A 337 -15.87 -3.98 -12.42
C LEU A 337 -14.80 -4.36 -13.44
N LYS A 338 -13.62 -3.71 -13.43
CA LYS A 338 -12.52 -4.08 -14.35
C LYS A 338 -12.14 -5.55 -14.19
N ILE A 339 -11.99 -6.04 -12.96
CA ILE A 339 -11.69 -7.45 -12.71
C ILE A 339 -12.85 -8.34 -13.18
N ALA A 340 -14.09 -7.96 -12.89
CA ALA A 340 -15.28 -8.73 -13.26
C ALA A 340 -15.49 -8.84 -14.78
N THR A 341 -15.11 -7.82 -15.56
CA THR A 341 -15.21 -7.86 -17.03
C THR A 341 -14.34 -8.94 -17.67
N LEU A 342 -13.31 -9.43 -16.96
CA LEU A 342 -12.48 -10.54 -17.44
C LEU A 342 -13.19 -11.90 -17.30
N GLY A 343 -14.23 -12.00 -16.45
CA GLY A 343 -15.06 -13.20 -16.28
C GLY A 343 -14.32 -14.43 -15.73
N LYS A 344 -13.11 -14.26 -15.20
CA LYS A 344 -12.27 -15.36 -14.69
C LYS A 344 -12.45 -15.65 -13.21
N TRP A 345 -12.68 -14.62 -12.41
CA TRP A 345 -12.69 -14.70 -10.95
C TRP A 345 -13.96 -14.08 -10.36
N LEU A 346 -14.18 -12.80 -10.67
CA LEU A 346 -15.43 -12.09 -10.40
C LEU A 346 -16.28 -12.01 -11.67
N THR A 347 -17.58 -11.86 -11.47
CA THR A 347 -18.55 -11.48 -12.51
C THR A 347 -19.44 -10.38 -11.97
N PHE A 348 -20.03 -9.58 -12.86
CA PHE A 348 -20.99 -8.54 -12.49
C PHE A 348 -22.25 -8.73 -13.33
N ASP A 349 -23.37 -8.89 -12.64
CA ASP A 349 -24.67 -9.05 -13.29
C ASP A 349 -25.31 -7.67 -13.51
N THR A 350 -25.55 -7.36 -14.78
CA THR A 350 -26.13 -6.08 -15.19
C THR A 350 -27.60 -5.93 -14.81
N GLU A 351 -28.34 -7.02 -14.56
CA GLU A 351 -29.74 -6.99 -14.17
C GLU A 351 -29.89 -6.75 -12.66
N THR A 352 -29.25 -7.60 -11.84
CA THR A 352 -29.30 -7.46 -10.38
C THR A 352 -28.41 -6.33 -9.86
N LYS A 353 -27.46 -5.85 -10.66
CA LYS A 353 -26.43 -4.87 -10.29
C LYS A 353 -25.54 -5.38 -9.15
N LEU A 354 -25.30 -6.69 -9.08
CA LEU A 354 -24.48 -7.29 -8.03
C LEU A 354 -23.24 -7.99 -8.63
N PHE A 355 -22.19 -8.04 -7.82
CA PHE A 355 -21.00 -8.85 -8.04
C PHE A 355 -21.24 -10.28 -7.58
N TYR A 356 -20.75 -11.22 -8.39
CA TYR A 356 -20.74 -12.64 -8.12
C TYR A 356 -19.34 -13.21 -8.35
N VAL A 357 -19.17 -14.48 -8.03
CA VAL A 357 -17.91 -15.21 -8.17
C VAL A 357 -18.10 -16.33 -9.17
N VAL A 358 -17.07 -16.61 -9.95
CA VAL A 358 -17.04 -17.80 -10.81
C VAL A 358 -17.05 -19.06 -9.93
N SER A 359 -17.81 -20.09 -10.32
CA SER A 359 -18.07 -21.30 -9.51
C SER A 359 -16.81 -21.96 -8.90
N LYS A 360 -15.66 -21.88 -9.59
CA LYS A 360 -14.36 -22.38 -9.09
C LYS A 360 -13.94 -21.75 -7.76
N TYR A 361 -14.29 -20.49 -7.51
CA TYR A 361 -13.89 -19.73 -6.32
C TYR A 361 -15.08 -19.40 -5.41
N ASP A 362 -16.27 -19.95 -5.73
CA ASP A 362 -17.47 -19.74 -4.94
C ASP A 362 -17.44 -20.65 -3.71
N VAL A 363 -17.11 -20.06 -2.56
CA VAL A 363 -17.05 -20.71 -1.26
C VAL A 363 -18.16 -20.17 -0.37
N GLU A 364 -18.59 -20.94 0.63
CA GLU A 364 -19.50 -20.44 1.65
C GLU A 364 -18.76 -19.47 2.58
N LEU A 365 -19.33 -18.29 2.82
CA LEU A 365 -18.85 -17.37 3.85
C LEU A 365 -19.65 -17.56 5.12
N GLU A 366 -18.98 -17.45 6.27
CA GLU A 366 -19.67 -17.23 7.54
C GLU A 366 -20.49 -15.92 7.47
N ALA A 367 -21.67 -15.93 8.09
CA ALA A 367 -22.78 -15.02 7.86
C ALA A 367 -22.41 -13.58 7.41
N ILE A 368 -22.74 -13.24 6.16
CA ILE A 368 -22.70 -11.87 5.65
C ILE A 368 -23.89 -11.11 6.26
N PRO A 369 -23.68 -9.98 6.97
CA PRO A 369 -24.80 -9.16 7.43
C PRO A 369 -25.65 -8.71 6.24
N GLN A 370 -26.97 -8.90 6.32
CA GLN A 370 -27.88 -8.38 5.29
C GLN A 370 -27.70 -6.85 5.20
N SER A 371 -27.46 -6.33 4.00
CA SER A 371 -27.45 -4.89 3.74
C SER A 371 -28.82 -4.31 4.12
N GLN A 372 -28.93 -3.66 5.28
CA GLN A 372 -30.14 -2.91 5.60
C GLN A 372 -30.17 -1.66 4.71
N PRO A 373 -31.21 -1.45 3.88
CA PRO A 373 -31.41 -0.14 3.30
C PRO A 373 -31.68 0.83 4.47
N GLN A 374 -30.77 1.78 4.70
CA GLN A 374 -31.04 2.89 5.61
C GLN A 374 -32.18 3.69 5.01
N SER A 375 -33.38 3.49 5.56
CA SER A 375 -34.48 4.41 5.35
C SER A 375 -34.13 5.71 6.08
N PRO A 376 -34.27 6.89 5.45
CA PRO A 376 -34.05 8.14 6.15
C PRO A 376 -35.10 8.25 7.24
N ASP A 377 -34.63 8.31 8.49
CA ASP A 377 -35.47 8.41 9.68
C ASP A 377 -36.24 9.74 9.62
N PRO A 378 -37.56 9.74 9.37
CA PRO A 378 -38.33 10.96 9.24
C PRO A 378 -38.85 11.30 10.62
N LYS A 379 -38.00 11.84 11.49
CA LYS A 379 -38.39 12.57 12.70
C LYS A 379 -37.15 13.10 13.42
N HIS A 380 -36.89 14.40 13.27
CA HIS A 380 -36.89 15.34 14.39
C HIS A 380 -36.81 16.77 13.86
N SER A 381 -37.99 17.34 13.62
CA SER A 381 -38.31 18.75 13.90
C SER A 381 -39.61 18.69 14.71
N PRO A 382 -39.77 19.49 15.77
CA PRO A 382 -39.53 20.93 15.81
C PRO A 382 -38.35 21.37 16.65
#